data_AF-A0A0N4Y722-F1
#
_entry.id   AF-A0A0N4Y722-F1
#
_cell.length_a   1.000
_cell.length_b   1.000
_cell.length_c   1.000
_cell.angle_alpha   90.00
_cell.angle_beta   90.00
_cell.angle_gamma   90.00
#
_symmetry.space_group_name_H-M   'P 1'
#
loop_
_entity.id
_entity.type
_entity.pdbx_description
1 polymer ?
#
loop_
_entity_poly.entity_id
_entity_poly.type
_entity_poly.pdbx_seq_one_letter_code
_entity_poly.pdbx_strand_id
1 'polypeptide(L)'
;MRQMAKDVGISVGSMRTIVRKKLQKYPYRLQKCQLLTDTMKKNRAERCKKLLQRFTVARARNIVFTDEKLFTLNPVFNSQTGLSVGRAGGGVRSFCDFGLKFGRFWPPAPAHKAKMVQDWCAEQLPDFIAHSDWPSSSPDLNPMDYSVWAILERKACSTKHPNLDSLKEALLKSWDELDETYLRATCEAFVGRLKNCVKAKGDHFENH
;
A
#
# COMPACT_ATOMS: atom_id res chain seq x y z
N MET A 1 -25.83 -12.60 9.67
CA MET A 1 -27.16 -12.25 10.21
C MET A 1 -28.22 -13.30 9.94
N ARG A 2 -28.63 -13.58 8.68
CA ARG A 2 -29.66 -14.61 8.40
C ARG A 2 -29.23 -16.02 8.83
N GLN A 3 -28.01 -16.43 8.46
CA GLN A 3 -27.45 -17.73 8.87
C GLN A 3 -27.37 -17.83 10.40
N MET A 4 -26.74 -16.85 11.06
CA MET A 4 -26.67 -16.78 12.53
C MET A 4 -28.04 -16.86 13.22
N ALA A 5 -29.07 -16.20 12.66
CA ALA A 5 -30.43 -16.25 13.20
C ALA A 5 -31.04 -17.66 13.08
N LYS A 6 -30.76 -18.36 11.97
CA LYS A 6 -31.15 -19.75 11.75
C LYS A 6 -30.43 -20.70 12.72
N ASP A 7 -29.12 -20.53 12.90
CA ASP A 7 -28.29 -21.38 13.77
C ASP A 7 -28.69 -21.27 15.25
N VAL A 8 -29.17 -20.09 15.67
CA VAL A 8 -29.58 -19.79 17.05
C VAL A 8 -31.12 -19.91 17.24
N GLY A 9 -31.88 -20.19 16.18
CA GLY A 9 -33.33 -20.36 16.26
C GLY A 9 -34.12 -19.09 16.61
N ILE A 10 -33.61 -17.90 16.27
CA ILE A 10 -34.27 -16.62 16.55
C ILE A 10 -34.62 -15.85 15.27
N SER A 11 -35.49 -14.85 15.38
CA SER A 11 -35.79 -13.98 14.24
C SER A 11 -34.56 -13.15 13.83
N VAL A 12 -34.45 -12.87 12.52
CA VAL A 12 -33.35 -12.04 11.97
C VAL A 12 -33.34 -10.63 12.59
N GLY A 13 -34.51 -10.10 12.95
CA GLY A 13 -34.66 -8.82 13.65
C GLY A 13 -34.06 -8.86 15.06
N SER A 14 -34.38 -9.89 15.84
CA SER A 14 -33.79 -10.11 17.16
C SER A 14 -32.28 -10.29 17.09
N MET A 15 -31.78 -11.08 16.12
CA MET A 15 -30.35 -11.25 15.88
C MET A 15 -29.66 -9.92 15.55
N ARG A 16 -30.25 -9.08 14.70
CA ARG A 16 -29.72 -7.75 14.37
C ARG A 16 -29.67 -6.84 15.60
N THR A 17 -30.70 -6.85 16.44
CA THR A 17 -30.74 -6.07 17.69
C THR A 17 -29.68 -6.55 18.67
N ILE A 18 -29.54 -7.86 18.86
CA ILE A 18 -28.51 -8.44 19.75
C ILE A 18 -27.11 -8.02 19.27
N VAL A 19 -26.80 -8.24 18.00
CA VAL A 19 -25.47 -7.94 17.45
C VAL A 19 -25.15 -6.45 17.53
N ARG A 20 -26.08 -5.56 17.16
CA ARG A 20 -25.82 -4.11 17.12
C ARG A 20 -25.96 -3.40 18.48
N LYS A 21 -26.98 -3.74 19.27
CA LYS A 21 -27.28 -3.03 20.52
C LYS A 21 -26.68 -3.69 21.76
N LYS A 22 -26.65 -5.02 21.83
CA LYS A 22 -26.12 -5.75 23.00
C LYS A 22 -24.64 -6.06 22.87
N LEU A 23 -24.23 -6.62 21.74
CA LEU A 23 -22.83 -6.99 21.48
C LEU A 23 -22.00 -5.82 20.94
N GLN A 24 -22.66 -4.75 20.49
CA GLN A 24 -22.04 -3.58 19.84
C GLN A 24 -21.06 -3.98 18.72
N LYS A 25 -21.38 -5.07 18.02
CA LYS A 25 -20.58 -5.56 16.89
C LYS A 25 -21.18 -5.02 15.60
N TYR A 26 -20.31 -4.49 14.77
CA TYR A 26 -20.66 -4.03 13.44
C TYR A 26 -20.13 -5.01 12.39
N PRO A 27 -20.81 -5.14 11.23
CA PRO A 27 -20.28 -5.93 10.14
C PRO A 27 -18.89 -5.40 9.76
N TYR A 28 -17.88 -6.23 9.95
CA TYR A 28 -16.53 -5.93 9.50
C TYR A 28 -16.38 -6.36 8.05
N ARG A 29 -15.69 -5.53 7.24
CA ARG A 29 -15.35 -5.91 5.88
C ARG A 29 -14.01 -6.62 5.89
N LEU A 30 -14.02 -7.92 5.61
CA LEU A 30 -12.79 -8.70 5.46
C LEU A 30 -11.95 -8.13 4.31
N GLN A 31 -10.77 -7.60 4.63
CA GLN A 31 -9.77 -7.21 3.65
C GLN A 31 -8.89 -8.42 3.33
N LYS A 32 -8.65 -8.68 2.04
CA LYS A 32 -7.72 -9.72 1.61
C LYS A 32 -6.30 -9.20 1.80
N CYS A 33 -5.55 -9.80 2.71
CA CYS A 33 -4.14 -9.52 2.93
C CYS A 33 -3.31 -10.76 2.60
N GLN A 34 -2.04 -10.57 2.27
CA GLN A 34 -1.13 -11.69 2.07
C GLN A 34 -0.99 -12.49 3.37
N LEU A 35 -1.08 -13.82 3.29
CA LEU A 35 -0.81 -14.69 4.43
C LEU A 35 0.67 -14.63 4.78
N LEU A 36 0.99 -14.27 6.02
CA LEU A 36 2.36 -14.20 6.53
C LEU A 36 2.67 -15.45 7.37
N THR A 37 3.74 -16.15 7.01
CA THR A 37 4.30 -17.23 7.84
C THR A 37 5.04 -16.65 9.05
N ASP A 38 5.24 -17.45 10.10
CA ASP A 38 5.96 -16.98 11.29
C ASP A 38 7.39 -16.54 10.98
N THR A 39 8.06 -17.21 10.03
CA THR A 39 9.38 -16.82 9.51
C THR A 39 9.32 -15.44 8.84
N MET A 40 8.28 -15.17 8.03
CA MET A 40 8.10 -13.85 7.41
C MET A 40 7.85 -12.78 8.46
N LYS A 41 7.00 -13.03 9.46
CA LYS A 41 6.73 -12.08 10.55
C LYS A 41 8.00 -11.77 11.34
N LYS A 42 8.79 -12.79 11.70
CA LYS A 42 10.08 -12.61 12.39
C LYS A 42 11.04 -11.75 11.56
N ASN A 43 11.19 -12.06 10.27
CA ASN A 43 12.04 -11.28 9.36
C ASN A 43 11.56 -9.83 9.22
N ARG A 44 10.24 -9.62 9.10
CA ARG A 44 9.61 -8.29 9.05
C ARG A 44 9.96 -7.49 10.31
N ALA A 45 9.76 -8.06 11.50
CA ALA A 45 10.04 -7.40 12.76
C ALA A 45 11.53 -7.07 12.94
N GLU A 46 12.42 -7.99 12.59
CA GLU A 46 13.87 -7.78 12.72
C GLU A 46 14.36 -6.66 11.79
N ARG A 47 13.95 -6.71 10.52
CA ARG A 47 14.30 -5.68 9.53
C ARG A 47 13.75 -4.31 9.92
N CYS A 48 12.51 -4.24 10.41
CA CYS A 48 11.95 -2.98 10.91
C CYS A 48 12.73 -2.41 12.10
N LYS A 49 13.22 -3.26 13.02
CA LYS A 49 14.08 -2.80 14.12
C LYS A 49 15.40 -2.22 13.62
N LYS A 50 16.04 -2.87 12.64
CA LYS A 50 17.28 -2.37 12.01
C LYS A 50 17.04 -1.02 11.32
N LEU A 51 15.94 -0.89 10.58
CA LEU A 51 15.56 0.37 9.93
C LEU A 51 15.29 1.49 10.94
N LEU A 52 14.65 1.19 12.09
CA LEU A 52 14.43 2.17 13.16
C LEU A 52 15.71 2.66 13.83
N GLN A 53 16.76 1.83 13.88
CA GLN A 53 18.07 2.24 14.37
C GLN A 53 18.78 3.16 13.37
N ARG A 54 18.53 2.97 12.07
CA ARG A 54 19.15 3.72 10.98
C ARG A 54 18.48 5.07 10.72
N PHE A 55 17.15 5.13 10.79
CA PHE A 55 16.36 6.29 10.38
C PHE A 55 15.62 6.96 11.54
N THR A 56 15.89 8.25 11.72
CA THR A 56 15.04 9.15 12.53
C THR A 56 13.96 9.79 11.64
N VAL A 57 12.92 10.38 12.24
CA VAL A 57 11.88 11.12 11.48
C VAL A 57 12.50 12.20 10.59
N ALA A 58 13.52 12.91 11.09
CA ALA A 58 14.22 13.93 10.31
C ALA A 58 14.96 13.35 9.09
N ARG A 59 15.58 12.16 9.22
CA ARG A 59 16.27 11.48 8.10
C ARG A 59 15.29 10.82 7.13
N ALA A 60 14.11 10.40 7.60
CA ALA A 60 13.08 9.80 6.76
C ALA A 60 12.55 10.76 5.68
N ARG A 61 12.66 12.08 5.89
CA ARG A 61 12.32 13.11 4.88
C ARG A 61 13.20 13.07 3.64
N ASN A 62 14.40 12.51 3.76
CA ASN A 62 15.37 12.42 2.67
C ASN A 62 15.39 11.04 2.01
N ILE A 63 14.51 10.12 2.45
CA ILE A 63 14.35 8.82 1.81
C ILE A 63 13.46 8.98 0.59
N VAL A 64 13.91 8.48 -0.55
CA VAL A 64 13.08 8.37 -1.74
C VAL A 64 12.43 7.01 -1.81
N PHE A 65 11.12 7.04 -1.98
CA PHE A 65 10.31 5.86 -2.22
C PHE A 65 9.86 5.87 -3.68
N THR A 66 10.03 4.73 -4.34
CA THR A 66 9.50 4.48 -5.68
C THR A 66 8.79 3.13 -5.67
N ASP A 67 7.92 2.94 -6.65
CA ASP A 67 7.24 1.68 -6.88
C ASP A 67 6.62 1.68 -8.28
N GLU A 68 6.11 0.54 -8.71
CA GLU A 68 5.53 0.35 -10.03
C GLU A 68 4.08 -0.16 -9.89
N LYS A 69 3.13 0.55 -10.50
CA LYS A 69 1.73 0.12 -10.51
C LYS A 69 1.17 0.01 -11.92
N LEU A 70 0.41 -1.05 -12.15
CA LEU A 70 -0.35 -1.23 -13.38
C LEU A 70 -1.69 -0.50 -13.30
N PHE A 71 -1.94 0.35 -14.29
CA PHE A 71 -3.25 0.98 -14.51
C PHE A 71 -3.92 0.39 -15.76
N THR A 72 -5.26 0.34 -15.71
CA THR A 72 -6.08 -0.19 -16.81
C THR A 72 -6.95 0.92 -17.40
N LEU A 73 -7.20 0.89 -18.71
CA LEU A 73 -8.03 1.88 -19.41
C LEU A 73 -9.51 1.82 -19.03
N ASN A 74 -10.00 0.62 -18.71
CA ASN A 74 -11.38 0.36 -18.34
C ASN A 74 -11.47 -0.18 -16.90
N PRO A 75 -11.13 0.63 -15.89
CA PRO A 75 -11.23 0.22 -14.50
C PRO A 75 -12.70 0.11 -14.11
N VAL A 76 -13.10 -1.01 -13.50
CA VAL A 76 -14.37 -1.06 -12.76
C VAL A 76 -14.11 -0.43 -11.40
N PHE A 77 -14.37 0.87 -11.29
CA PHE A 77 -14.17 1.62 -10.05
C PHE A 77 -15.24 1.27 -9.02
N ASN A 78 -14.84 0.77 -7.86
CA ASN A 78 -15.73 0.56 -6.73
C ASN A 78 -15.68 1.77 -5.79
N SER A 79 -16.71 2.61 -5.85
CA SER A 79 -16.86 3.83 -5.04
C SER A 79 -16.85 3.58 -3.53
N GLN A 80 -17.14 2.36 -3.07
CA GLN A 80 -17.11 2.00 -1.65
C GLN A 80 -15.71 1.65 -1.13
N THR A 81 -14.74 1.37 -2.01
CA THR A 81 -13.35 1.02 -1.63
C THR A 81 -12.32 1.97 -2.19
N GLY A 82 -12.67 2.81 -3.17
CA GLY A 82 -11.71 3.62 -3.92
C GLY A 82 -10.76 2.80 -4.80
N LEU A 83 -10.98 1.48 -4.92
CA LEU A 83 -10.17 0.56 -5.71
C LEU A 83 -10.82 0.26 -7.05
N SER A 84 -10.01 0.21 -8.10
CA SER A 84 -10.38 -0.32 -9.40
C SER A 84 -10.10 -1.82 -9.47
N VAL A 85 -11.08 -2.58 -9.95
CA VAL A 85 -10.92 -4.02 -10.21
C VAL A 85 -10.72 -4.21 -11.70
N GLY A 86 -9.52 -4.67 -12.09
CA GLY A 86 -9.27 -5.07 -13.47
C GLY A 86 -9.98 -6.39 -13.79
N ARG A 87 -10.81 -6.43 -14.84
CA ARG A 87 -11.17 -7.71 -15.46
C ARG A 87 -9.96 -8.21 -16.23
N ALA A 88 -9.52 -9.43 -15.94
CA ALA A 88 -8.52 -10.13 -16.75
C ALA A 88 -9.14 -10.48 -18.12
N GLY A 89 -9.17 -9.50 -19.03
CA GLY A 89 -9.69 -9.66 -20.38
C GLY A 89 -9.36 -8.44 -21.23
N GLY A 90 -8.34 -8.56 -22.07
CA GLY A 90 -8.15 -7.74 -23.27
C GLY A 90 -7.80 -6.25 -23.13
N GLY A 91 -7.59 -5.71 -21.93
CA GLY A 91 -7.23 -4.30 -21.75
C GLY A 91 -5.73 -4.02 -21.95
N VAL A 92 -5.41 -2.98 -22.74
CA VAL A 92 -4.04 -2.43 -22.85
C VAL A 92 -3.55 -2.00 -21.47
N ARG A 93 -2.37 -2.48 -21.07
CA ARG A 93 -1.74 -2.21 -19.78
C ARG A 93 -0.85 -0.99 -19.91
N SER A 94 -1.05 0.02 -19.05
CA SER A 94 -0.10 1.12 -18.92
C SER A 94 0.82 0.87 -17.74
N PHE A 95 2.11 1.02 -17.95
CA PHE A 95 3.13 1.05 -16.91
C PHE A 95 3.46 2.50 -16.61
N CYS A 96 3.36 2.91 -15.34
CA CYS A 96 3.72 4.26 -14.94
C CYS A 96 4.71 4.19 -13.78
N ASP A 97 5.89 4.75 -14.01
CA ASP A 97 6.91 4.98 -12.99
C ASP A 97 6.77 6.43 -12.52
N PHE A 98 6.38 6.61 -11.26
CA PHE A 98 6.25 7.93 -10.63
C PHE A 98 7.23 8.02 -9.46
N GLY A 99 8.25 8.84 -9.63
CA GLY A 99 9.18 9.18 -8.55
C GLY A 99 8.75 10.47 -7.85
N LEU A 100 8.59 10.43 -6.53
CA LEU A 100 8.55 11.64 -5.69
C LEU A 100 9.88 12.38 -5.89
N LYS A 101 9.84 13.60 -6.47
CA LYS A 101 11.04 14.40 -6.73
C LYS A 101 11.74 14.75 -5.40
N PHE A 102 12.80 14.00 -5.09
CA PHE A 102 14.13 14.42 -4.63
C PHE A 102 15.07 13.18 -4.58
N GLY A 103 15.33 12.55 -5.74
CA GLY A 103 16.50 11.66 -5.93
C GLY A 103 16.44 10.19 -5.44
N ARG A 104 16.03 9.28 -6.35
CA ARG A 104 16.46 7.86 -6.57
C ARG A 104 15.98 6.72 -5.62
N PHE A 105 15.05 5.92 -6.19
CA PHE A 105 14.95 4.44 -6.38
C PHE A 105 14.87 3.42 -5.22
N TRP A 106 13.77 2.65 -5.15
CA TRP A 106 13.54 1.44 -4.34
C TRP A 106 12.44 0.48 -4.91
N PRO A 107 12.48 -0.86 -4.71
CA PRO A 107 11.72 -1.81 -5.54
C PRO A 107 10.74 -2.77 -4.85
N PRO A 108 9.95 -3.50 -5.67
CA PRO A 108 9.99 -4.96 -5.56
C PRO A 108 9.97 -5.79 -6.88
N ALA A 109 10.52 -5.32 -8.00
CA ALA A 109 10.66 -6.14 -9.22
C ALA A 109 11.97 -6.97 -9.28
N PRO A 110 12.03 -8.12 -9.99
CA PRO A 110 13.23 -8.97 -10.10
C PRO A 110 14.48 -8.26 -10.63
N ALA A 111 14.32 -7.31 -11.55
CA ALA A 111 15.41 -6.49 -12.07
C ALA A 111 16.13 -5.71 -10.97
N HIS A 112 15.40 -5.33 -9.92
CA HIS A 112 15.93 -4.52 -8.82
C HIS A 112 16.68 -5.35 -7.77
N LYS A 113 16.59 -6.69 -7.84
CA LYS A 113 17.42 -7.61 -7.04
C LYS A 113 18.75 -7.92 -7.74
N ALA A 114 18.94 -7.47 -8.97
CA ALA A 114 20.18 -7.68 -9.69
C ALA A 114 21.34 -7.04 -8.95
N LYS A 115 22.43 -7.78 -8.80
CA LYS A 115 23.62 -7.34 -8.06
C LYS A 115 24.15 -6.00 -8.58
N MET A 116 24.25 -5.85 -9.91
CA MET A 116 24.71 -4.62 -10.55
C MET A 116 23.88 -3.39 -10.16
N VAL A 117 22.56 -3.54 -10.01
CA VAL A 117 21.67 -2.44 -9.61
C VAL A 117 21.86 -2.12 -8.13
N GLN A 118 21.94 -3.15 -7.27
CA GLN A 118 22.17 -2.96 -5.83
C GLN A 118 23.53 -2.31 -5.55
N ASP A 119 24.60 -2.75 -6.23
CA ASP A 119 25.95 -2.21 -6.09
C ASP A 119 25.99 -0.73 -6.51
N TRP A 120 25.43 -0.42 -7.69
CA TRP A 120 25.34 0.97 -8.16
C TRP A 120 24.52 1.85 -7.20
N CYS A 121 23.40 1.36 -6.68
CA CYS A 121 22.61 2.11 -5.70
C CYS A 121 23.37 2.33 -4.39
N ALA A 122 24.09 1.33 -3.90
CA ALA A 122 24.90 1.44 -2.68
C ALA A 122 26.03 2.47 -2.83
N GLU A 123 26.61 2.60 -4.03
CA GLU A 123 27.66 3.57 -4.32
C GLU A 123 27.12 5.00 -4.52
N GLN A 124 25.96 5.15 -5.15
CA GLN A 124 25.44 6.45 -5.57
C GLN A 124 24.42 7.07 -4.62
N LEU A 125 23.80 6.27 -3.74
CA LEU A 125 22.69 6.72 -2.90
C LEU A 125 23.08 6.73 -1.42
N PRO A 126 23.16 7.92 -0.80
CA PRO A 126 23.28 8.02 0.65
C PRO A 126 22.10 7.32 1.32
N ASP A 127 22.39 6.61 2.41
CA ASP A 127 21.38 5.91 3.19
C ASP A 127 20.54 4.86 2.41
N PHE A 128 21.08 4.31 1.32
CA PHE A 128 20.47 3.20 0.57
C PHE A 128 20.10 2.02 1.46
N ILE A 129 18.85 1.58 1.42
CA ILE A 129 18.39 0.36 2.07
C ILE A 129 18.60 -0.78 1.08
N ALA A 130 19.40 -1.81 1.39
CA ALA A 130 19.57 -2.91 0.44
C ALA A 130 18.35 -3.84 0.42
N HIS A 131 18.20 -4.67 -0.62
CA HIS A 131 17.04 -5.57 -0.74
C HIS A 131 17.01 -6.60 0.40
N SER A 132 18.20 -6.97 0.90
CA SER A 132 18.36 -7.83 2.07
C SER A 132 17.85 -7.19 3.38
N ASP A 133 17.83 -5.86 3.44
CA ASP A 133 17.46 -5.09 4.63
C ASP A 133 15.98 -4.71 4.64
N TRP A 134 15.35 -4.62 3.47
CA TRP A 134 13.93 -4.32 3.36
C TRP A 134 13.06 -5.55 3.67
N PRO A 135 12.03 -5.45 4.51
CA PRO A 135 11.15 -6.56 4.83
C PRO A 135 10.32 -7.01 3.61
N SER A 136 10.44 -8.29 3.24
CA SER A 136 9.69 -8.85 2.12
C SER A 136 8.17 -8.78 2.36
N SER A 137 7.38 -8.68 1.29
CA SER A 137 5.91 -8.69 1.37
C SER A 137 5.35 -7.62 2.32
N SER A 138 5.90 -6.41 2.24
CA SER A 138 5.53 -5.30 3.13
C SER A 138 5.08 -4.06 2.37
N PRO A 139 3.98 -4.14 1.57
CA PRO A 139 3.41 -2.96 0.91
C PRO A 139 2.94 -1.93 1.93
N ASP A 140 2.58 -2.39 3.13
CA ASP A 140 2.28 -1.51 4.23
C ASP A 140 3.47 -0.59 4.56
N LEU A 141 4.72 -0.98 4.35
CA LEU A 141 5.86 -0.12 4.70
C LEU A 141 6.29 0.87 3.61
N ASN A 142 5.66 0.85 2.43
CA ASN A 142 6.02 1.72 1.30
C ASN A 142 4.97 2.83 1.07
N PRO A 143 5.32 4.12 1.19
CA PRO A 143 4.43 5.27 0.92
C PRO A 143 3.65 5.20 -0.38
N MET A 144 4.28 4.66 -1.43
CA MET A 144 3.62 4.50 -2.72
C MET A 144 2.41 3.56 -2.60
N ASP A 145 2.61 2.41 -1.94
CA ASP A 145 1.60 1.37 -1.74
C ASP A 145 0.49 1.77 -0.76
N TYR A 146 0.83 2.27 0.42
CA TYR A 146 -0.18 2.53 1.46
C TYR A 146 -0.95 3.84 1.27
N SER A 147 -0.52 4.72 0.35
CA SER A 147 -1.12 6.05 0.19
C SER A 147 -1.19 6.52 -1.26
N VAL A 148 -0.05 6.78 -1.89
CA VAL A 148 -0.01 7.58 -3.13
C VAL A 148 -0.79 6.90 -4.26
N TRP A 149 -0.62 5.59 -4.42
CA TRP A 149 -1.34 4.83 -5.44
C TRP A 149 -2.86 4.88 -5.27
N ALA A 150 -3.38 4.85 -4.05
CA ALA A 150 -4.81 4.91 -3.79
C ALA A 150 -5.41 6.28 -4.14
N ILE A 151 -4.62 7.36 -4.07
CA ILE A 151 -5.07 8.69 -4.51
C ILE A 151 -5.04 8.80 -6.03
N LEU A 152 -3.93 8.41 -6.66
CA LEU A 152 -3.80 8.46 -8.11
C LEU A 152 -4.86 7.61 -8.80
N GLU A 153 -5.10 6.40 -8.29
CA GLU A 153 -6.14 5.52 -8.80
C GLU A 153 -7.53 6.15 -8.64
N ARG A 154 -7.85 6.71 -7.47
CA ARG A 154 -9.14 7.36 -7.24
C ARG A 154 -9.35 8.59 -8.13
N LYS A 155 -8.32 9.38 -8.38
CA LYS A 155 -8.41 10.58 -9.23
C LYS A 155 -8.45 10.21 -10.71
N ALA A 156 -7.45 9.48 -11.20
CA ALA A 156 -7.33 9.13 -12.60
C ALA A 156 -8.44 8.16 -13.04
N CYS A 157 -8.73 7.11 -12.27
CA CYS A 157 -9.75 6.13 -12.63
C CYS A 157 -11.19 6.52 -12.23
N SER A 158 -11.43 7.79 -11.85
CA SER A 158 -12.80 8.30 -11.62
C SER A 158 -13.60 8.40 -12.91
N THR A 159 -12.93 8.52 -14.05
CA THR A 159 -13.52 8.57 -15.40
C THR A 159 -12.95 7.45 -16.26
N LYS A 160 -13.66 7.11 -17.35
CA LYS A 160 -13.14 6.19 -18.36
C LYS A 160 -12.23 6.96 -19.31
N HIS A 161 -11.15 6.32 -19.74
CA HIS A 161 -10.23 6.90 -20.72
C HIS A 161 -10.42 6.23 -22.09
N PRO A 162 -10.51 7.00 -23.19
CA PRO A 162 -10.66 6.44 -24.53
C PRO A 162 -9.38 5.78 -25.05
N ASN A 163 -8.21 6.18 -24.54
CA ASN A 163 -6.90 5.70 -24.98
C ASN A 163 -5.84 5.85 -23.88
N LEU A 164 -4.64 5.34 -24.16
CA LEU A 164 -3.49 5.35 -23.26
C LEU A 164 -3.02 6.76 -22.90
N ASP A 165 -3.01 7.68 -23.86
CA ASP A 165 -2.48 9.02 -23.65
C ASP A 165 -3.38 9.83 -22.71
N SER A 166 -4.71 9.72 -22.87
CA SER A 166 -5.67 10.32 -21.93
C SER A 166 -5.51 9.78 -20.51
N LEU A 167 -5.22 8.48 -20.34
CA LEU A 167 -4.95 7.91 -19.02
C LEU A 167 -3.62 8.43 -18.44
N LYS A 168 -2.56 8.54 -19.26
CA LYS A 168 -1.27 9.10 -18.83
C LYS A 168 -1.41 10.56 -18.39
N GLU A 169 -2.10 11.38 -19.19
CA GLU A 169 -2.37 12.78 -18.86
C GLU A 169 -3.16 12.91 -17.55
N ALA A 170 -4.17 12.06 -17.34
CA ALA A 170 -4.95 12.07 -16.11
C ALA A 170 -4.11 11.67 -14.89
N LEU A 171 -3.19 10.71 -15.03
CA LEU A 171 -2.27 10.32 -13.97
C LEU A 171 -1.25 11.43 -13.66
N LEU A 172 -0.65 12.04 -14.69
CA LEU A 172 0.27 13.17 -14.53
C LEU A 172 -0.41 14.37 -13.86
N LYS A 173 -1.62 14.72 -14.31
CA LYS A 173 -2.42 15.76 -13.66
C LYS A 173 -2.73 15.42 -12.21
N SER A 174 -3.14 14.17 -11.94
CA SER A 174 -3.44 13.73 -10.57
C SER A 174 -2.24 13.81 -9.65
N TRP A 175 -1.05 13.55 -10.20
CA TRP A 175 0.24 13.65 -9.52
C TRP A 175 0.62 15.10 -9.22
N ASP A 176 0.51 15.99 -10.20
CA ASP A 176 0.86 17.41 -10.04
C ASP A 176 -0.08 18.13 -9.05
N GLU A 177 -1.32 17.64 -8.90
CA GLU A 177 -2.28 18.11 -7.91
C GLU A 177 -2.07 17.49 -6.51
N LEU A 178 -1.10 16.60 -6.31
CA LEU A 178 -0.80 16.09 -4.97
C LEU A 178 -0.14 17.19 -4.14
N ASP A 179 -0.77 17.47 -3.01
CA ASP A 179 -0.26 18.46 -2.08
C ASP A 179 1.09 18.03 -1.48
N GLU A 180 2.07 18.94 -1.50
CA GLU A 180 3.41 18.65 -1.00
C GLU A 180 3.41 18.36 0.51
N THR A 181 2.53 19.02 1.27
CA THR A 181 2.43 18.77 2.72
C THR A 181 1.87 17.37 3.01
N TYR A 182 0.93 16.91 2.18
CA TYR A 182 0.44 15.54 2.21
C TYR A 182 1.54 14.52 1.90
N LEU A 183 2.33 14.75 0.85
CA LEU A 183 3.44 13.86 0.48
C LEU A 183 4.49 13.79 1.61
N ARG A 184 4.84 14.94 2.19
CA ARG A 184 5.76 15.02 3.33
C ARG A 184 5.25 14.24 4.54
N ALA A 185 3.99 14.44 4.92
CA ALA A 185 3.36 13.71 6.01
C ALA A 185 3.33 12.19 5.74
N THR A 186 3.10 11.81 4.48
CA THR A 186 3.09 10.41 4.04
C THR A 186 4.48 9.79 4.24
N CYS A 187 5.56 10.46 3.82
CA CYS A 187 6.92 9.97 4.06
C CYS A 187 7.29 9.93 5.55
N GLU A 188 6.90 10.94 6.33
CA GLU A 188 7.17 10.98 7.78
C GLU A 188 6.45 9.85 8.54
N ALA A 189 5.30 9.40 8.05
CA ALA A 189 4.58 8.27 8.62
C ALA A 189 5.38 6.96 8.56
N PHE A 190 6.35 6.82 7.66
CA PHE A 190 7.19 5.63 7.50
C PHE A 190 7.79 5.16 8.83
N VAL A 191 8.36 6.07 9.63
CA VAL A 191 8.97 5.73 10.92
C VAL A 191 7.92 5.23 11.92
N GLY A 192 6.74 5.85 11.95
CA GLY A 192 5.61 5.39 12.77
C GLY A 192 5.14 4.00 12.36
N ARG A 193 5.10 3.74 11.06
CA ARG A 193 4.75 2.45 10.47
C ARG A 193 5.75 1.34 10.82
N LEU A 194 7.06 1.62 10.79
CA LEU A 194 8.08 0.68 11.28
C LEU A 194 7.86 0.32 12.76
N LYS A 195 7.54 1.30 13.61
CA LYS A 195 7.23 1.04 15.04
C LYS A 195 6.01 0.15 15.20
N ASN A 196 4.96 0.38 14.41
CA ASN A 196 3.76 -0.44 14.43
C ASN A 196 4.04 -1.89 13.99
N CYS A 197 4.87 -2.08 12.96
CA CYS A 197 5.32 -3.41 12.53
C CYS A 197 6.05 -4.16 13.66
N VAL A 198 6.96 -3.47 14.35
CA VAL A 198 7.68 -4.06 15.49
C VAL A 198 6.73 -4.40 16.64
N LYS A 199 5.79 -3.51 16.97
CA LYS A 199 4.77 -3.73 18.01
C LYS A 199 3.88 -4.93 17.68
N ALA A 200 3.51 -5.10 16.42
CA ALA A 200 2.76 -6.25 15.92
C ALA A 200 3.62 -7.52 15.74
N LYS A 201 4.89 -7.51 16.15
CA LYS A 201 5.84 -8.63 15.98
C LYS A 201 5.94 -9.08 14.51
N GLY A 202 5.85 -8.11 13.59
CA GLY A 202 5.93 -8.33 12.15
C GLY A 202 4.64 -8.80 11.50
N ASP A 203 3.55 -8.95 12.25
CA ASP A 203 2.22 -9.17 11.69
C ASP A 203 1.67 -7.89 11.04
N HIS A 204 0.53 -8.04 10.34
CA HIS A 204 -0.23 -6.90 9.83
C HIS A 204 -0.69 -6.02 10.99
N PHE A 205 -0.51 -4.70 10.85
CA PHE A 205 -0.83 -3.72 11.89
C PHE A 205 -1.78 -2.62 11.43
N GLU A 206 -2.17 -2.63 10.16
CA GLU A 206 -3.36 -1.94 9.70
C GLU A 206 -4.57 -2.81 10.04
N ASN A 207 -5.08 -2.67 11.26
CA ASN A 207 -6.34 -3.27 11.67
C ASN A 207 -7.39 -2.15 11.78
N HIS A 208 -8.43 -2.27 10.96
CA HIS A 208 -9.65 -1.45 11.00
C HIS A 208 -10.56 -1.86 12.16
#